data_AF-A0A920EM96-F1
#
_entry.id   AF-A0A920EM96-F1
#
_cell.length_a   1.000
_cell.length_b   1.000
_cell.length_c   1.000
_cell.angle_alpha   90.00
_cell.angle_beta   90.00
_cell.angle_gamma   90.00
#
_symmetry.space_group_name_H-M   'P 1'
#
loop_
_entity.id
_entity.type
_entity.pdbx_description
1 polymer ?
#
loop_
_entity_poly.entity_id
_entity_poly.type
_entity_poly.pdbx_seq_one_letter_code
_entity_poly.pdbx_strand_id
1 'polypeptide(L)'
;MRVPLYAHESNSIPGTANKINNLMSKTTFQTFPETFSDCKKIIHSGNPIQESFSNITRPEIKYKNRKETLNILIFGGVKEQDFLIRRFQTASPNLVTNLILNIFQVTIIVFQLKEYTIATISHPMY
;
A
#
# COMPACT_ATOMS: atom_id res chain seq x y z
N MET A 1 -14.45 -32.25 14.23
CA MET A 1 -14.17 -30.88 14.74
C MET A 1 -14.08 -29.92 13.56
N ARG A 2 -14.70 -28.74 13.64
CA ARG A 2 -14.65 -27.71 12.59
C ARG A 2 -13.69 -26.61 13.04
N VAL A 3 -12.59 -26.40 12.33
CA VAL A 3 -11.62 -25.34 12.63
C VAL A 3 -12.17 -24.00 12.12
N PRO A 4 -12.20 -22.93 12.93
CA PRO A 4 -12.69 -21.63 12.48
C PRO A 4 -11.72 -21.01 11.45
N LEU A 5 -12.28 -20.53 10.32
CA LEU A 5 -11.53 -19.91 9.24
C LEU A 5 -11.62 -18.37 9.32
N TYR A 6 -10.47 -17.72 9.21
CA TYR A 6 -10.33 -16.26 9.11
C TYR A 6 -9.59 -15.93 7.82
N ALA A 7 -10.05 -14.92 7.08
CA ALA A 7 -9.45 -14.50 5.81
C ALA A 7 -8.96 -13.05 5.90
N HIS A 8 -7.95 -12.68 5.10
CA HIS A 8 -7.50 -11.29 4.92
C HIS A 8 -7.33 -11.00 3.42
N GLU A 9 -7.79 -9.83 2.97
CA GLU A 9 -7.59 -9.33 1.61
C GLU A 9 -6.82 -8.00 1.65
N SER A 10 -5.61 -8.04 1.10
CA SER A 10 -4.72 -6.89 1.00
C SER A 10 -5.01 -5.99 -0.19
N ASN A 11 -5.68 -6.48 -1.23
CA ASN A 11 -5.96 -5.73 -2.45
C ASN A 11 -7.31 -5.01 -2.35
N SER A 12 -7.47 -3.91 -3.08
CA SER A 12 -8.74 -3.19 -3.16
C SER A 12 -9.82 -3.93 -3.95
N ILE A 13 -9.40 -4.84 -4.85
CA ILE A 13 -10.30 -5.70 -5.63
C ILE A 13 -10.02 -7.14 -5.22
N PRO A 14 -10.99 -7.86 -4.63
CA PRO A 14 -10.74 -9.21 -4.18
C PRO A 14 -10.61 -10.18 -5.36
N GLY A 15 -9.56 -11.00 -5.31
CA GLY A 15 -9.38 -12.08 -6.28
C GLY A 15 -10.45 -13.18 -6.13
N THR A 16 -10.64 -13.99 -7.17
CA THR A 16 -11.66 -15.06 -7.17
C THR A 16 -11.52 -16.01 -5.97
N ALA A 17 -10.29 -16.42 -5.64
CA ALA A 17 -10.03 -17.26 -4.48
C ALA A 17 -10.43 -16.57 -3.16
N ASN A 18 -10.15 -15.28 -3.01
CA ASN A 18 -10.46 -14.52 -1.80
C ASN A 18 -11.95 -14.22 -1.66
N LYS A 19 -12.68 -14.09 -2.78
CA LYS A 19 -14.15 -14.10 -2.78
C LYS A 19 -14.71 -15.40 -2.20
N ILE A 20 -14.18 -16.55 -2.62
CA ILE A 20 -14.59 -17.87 -2.11
C ILE A 20 -14.20 -18.02 -0.63
N ASN A 21 -12.99 -17.62 -0.25
CA ASN A 21 -12.53 -17.68 1.14
C ASN A 21 -13.38 -16.80 2.06
N ASN A 22 -13.77 -15.61 1.60
CA ASN A 22 -14.70 -14.76 2.34
C ASN A 22 -16.01 -15.48 2.63
N LEU A 23 -16.60 -16.19 1.66
CA LEU A 23 -17.84 -16.96 1.86
C LEU A 23 -17.71 -18.05 2.93
N MET A 24 -16.56 -18.73 3.00
CA MET A 24 -16.32 -19.82 3.95
C MET A 24 -15.84 -19.36 5.34
N SER A 25 -15.33 -18.13 5.44
CA SER A 25 -14.76 -17.59 6.67
C SER A 25 -15.83 -17.17 7.68
N LYS A 26 -15.47 -17.24 8.97
CA LYS A 26 -16.25 -16.64 10.06
C LYS A 26 -16.12 -15.12 10.05
N THR A 27 -14.94 -14.62 9.68
CA THR A 27 -14.60 -13.21 9.65
C THR A 27 -13.56 -12.97 8.55
N THR A 28 -13.72 -11.87 7.83
CA THR A 28 -12.80 -11.43 6.79
C THR A 28 -12.27 -10.04 7.14
N PHE A 29 -10.96 -9.91 7.15
CA PHE A 29 -10.27 -8.64 7.30
C PHE A 29 -10.02 -8.05 5.91
N GLN A 30 -10.28 -6.75 5.76
CA GLN A 30 -9.99 -6.02 4.52
C GLN A 30 -9.06 -4.85 4.77
N THR A 31 -8.19 -4.59 3.81
CA THR A 31 -7.27 -3.45 3.84
C THR A 31 -7.91 -2.16 3.39
N PHE A 32 -8.74 -2.22 2.36
CA PHE A 32 -9.38 -1.05 1.77
C PHE A 32 -10.88 -1.09 2.04
N PRO A 33 -11.52 0.07 2.25
CA PRO A 33 -12.98 0.14 2.32
C PRO A 33 -13.59 -0.42 1.03
N GLU A 34 -14.80 -0.96 1.12
CA GLU A 34 -15.58 -1.47 -0.02
C GLU A 34 -14.94 -2.64 -0.80
N THR A 35 -13.85 -3.24 -0.30
CA THR A 35 -13.26 -4.45 -0.91
C THR A 35 -14.27 -5.60 -0.97
N PHE A 36 -15.04 -5.78 0.11
CA PHE A 36 -16.20 -6.67 0.16
C PHE A 36 -17.46 -5.88 0.50
N SER A 37 -18.63 -6.44 0.15
CA SER A 37 -19.92 -5.88 0.57
C SER A 37 -20.04 -5.85 2.09
N ASP A 38 -20.45 -4.71 2.62
CA ASP A 38 -20.55 -4.48 4.06
C ASP A 38 -21.49 -5.48 4.72
N CYS A 39 -20.95 -6.20 5.70
CA CYS A 39 -21.71 -7.07 6.59
C CYS A 39 -20.95 -7.30 7.89
N LYS A 40 -21.64 -7.83 8.92
CA LYS A 40 -21.09 -7.98 10.29
C LYS A 40 -19.78 -8.78 10.40
N LYS A 41 -19.45 -9.59 9.39
CA LYS A 41 -18.22 -10.40 9.38
C LYS A 41 -17.01 -9.69 8.74
N ILE A 42 -17.21 -8.54 8.12
CA ILE A 42 -16.12 -7.77 7.49
C ILE A 42 -15.55 -6.81 8.53
N ILE A 43 -14.23 -6.83 8.69
CA ILE A 43 -13.49 -5.93 9.58
C ILE A 43 -12.46 -5.17 8.75
N HIS A 44 -12.50 -3.84 8.81
CA HIS A 44 -11.48 -3.01 8.19
C HIS A 44 -10.28 -2.87 9.13
N SER A 45 -9.17 -3.53 8.80
CA SER A 45 -7.96 -3.56 9.63
C SER A 45 -6.75 -2.89 9.00
N GLY A 46 -6.81 -2.58 7.70
CA GLY A 46 -5.62 -2.20 6.94
C GLY A 46 -4.67 -3.37 6.67
N ASN A 47 -3.49 -3.03 6.12
CA ASN A 47 -2.41 -3.99 5.88
C ASN A 47 -1.48 -4.05 7.11
N PRO A 48 -1.06 -5.26 7.53
CA PRO A 48 -0.01 -5.39 8.52
C PRO A 48 1.30 -4.83 7.96
N ILE A 49 1.91 -3.91 8.70
CA ILE A 49 3.21 -3.32 8.38
C ILE A 49 4.25 -3.79 9.40
N GLN A 50 5.53 -3.85 8.99
CA GLN A 50 6.59 -4.14 9.94
C GLN A 50 6.71 -3.01 10.96
N GLU A 51 7.01 -3.37 12.21
CA GLU A 51 7.14 -2.42 13.32
C GLU A 51 8.21 -1.34 13.05
N SER A 52 9.25 -1.66 12.27
CA SER A 52 10.27 -0.69 11.84
C SER A 52 9.69 0.53 11.11
N PHE A 53 8.52 0.41 10.48
CA PHE A 53 7.83 1.53 9.81
C PHE A 53 7.15 2.49 10.79
N SER A 54 6.87 2.06 12.04
CA SER A 54 6.28 2.93 13.06
C SER A 54 7.24 4.06 13.48
N ASN A 55 8.55 3.86 13.30
CA ASN A 55 9.59 4.82 13.65
C ASN A 55 9.93 5.81 12.53
N ILE A 56 9.20 5.79 11.41
CA ILE A 56 9.46 6.70 10.28
C ILE A 56 9.01 8.11 10.65
N THR A 57 9.92 9.08 10.50
CA THR A 57 9.62 10.50 10.71
C THR A 57 8.54 10.97 9.74
N ARG A 58 7.53 11.66 10.27
CA ARG A 58 6.41 12.18 9.48
C ARG A 58 6.91 13.12 8.37
N PRO A 59 6.30 13.11 7.16
CA PRO A 59 6.77 13.88 6.01
C PRO A 59 6.92 15.38 6.28
N GLU A 60 6.01 15.97 7.06
CA GLU A 60 5.99 17.40 7.37
C GLU A 60 7.24 17.82 8.13
N ILE A 61 7.77 16.92 8.97
CA ILE A 61 9.01 17.14 9.72
C ILE A 61 10.21 16.83 8.84
N LYS A 62 10.18 15.68 8.14
CA LYS A 62 11.29 15.20 7.30
C LYS A 62 11.65 16.18 6.17
N TYR A 63 10.67 16.85 5.60
CA TYR A 63 10.86 17.70 4.42
C TYR A 63 10.80 19.21 4.70
N LYS A 64 10.67 19.63 5.96
CA LYS A 64 10.51 21.04 6.36
C LYS A 64 11.54 22.00 5.72
N ASN A 65 12.79 21.56 5.55
CA ASN A 65 13.90 22.36 5.03
C ASN A 65 14.62 21.71 3.83
N ARG A 66 13.94 20.86 3.05
CA ARG A 66 14.61 20.10 1.99
C ARG A 66 15.08 21.04 0.86
N LYS A 67 16.38 21.02 0.54
CA LYS A 67 16.90 21.57 -0.73
C LYS A 67 16.41 20.72 -1.91
N GLU A 68 16.23 21.33 -3.08
CA GLU A 68 15.50 20.88 -4.28
C GLU A 68 15.96 19.57 -4.98
N THR A 69 16.62 18.66 -4.27
CA THR A 69 17.04 17.37 -4.82
C THR A 69 15.87 16.39 -4.83
N LEU A 70 15.36 16.08 -6.02
CA LEU A 70 14.37 15.03 -6.23
C LEU A 70 15.01 13.65 -6.02
N ASN A 71 14.51 12.90 -5.03
CA ASN A 71 14.93 11.51 -4.81
C ASN A 71 13.84 10.60 -5.38
N ILE A 72 14.19 9.81 -6.39
CA ILE A 72 13.28 8.89 -7.05
C ILE A 72 13.60 7.48 -6.61
N LEU A 73 12.64 6.83 -5.95
CA LEU A 73 12.69 5.40 -5.65
C LEU A 73 11.93 4.66 -6.75
N ILE A 74 12.64 3.86 -7.54
CA ILE A 74 12.03 2.98 -8.55
C ILE A 74 11.80 1.62 -7.91
N PHE A 75 10.57 1.10 -8.03
CA PHE A 75 10.11 -0.13 -7.41
C PHE A 75 9.22 -0.94 -8.37
N GLY A 76 9.31 -2.28 -8.37
CA GLY A 76 8.49 -3.17 -9.22
C GLY A 76 8.89 -4.66 -9.15
N GLY A 77 8.37 -5.52 -10.03
CA GLY A 77 8.90 -6.87 -10.26
C GLY A 77 10.03 -6.87 -11.30
N VAL A 78 10.77 -7.98 -11.45
CA VAL A 78 11.98 -8.03 -12.31
C VAL A 78 11.71 -7.58 -13.75
N LYS A 79 10.52 -7.89 -14.31
CA LYS A 79 10.17 -7.55 -15.71
C LYS A 79 9.64 -6.11 -15.84
N GLU A 80 8.84 -5.66 -14.88
CA GLU A 80 8.23 -4.33 -14.89
C GLU A 80 9.25 -3.24 -14.53
N GLN A 81 10.23 -3.55 -13.69
CA GLN A 81 11.32 -2.64 -13.35
C GLN A 81 12.16 -2.28 -14.56
N ASP A 82 12.52 -3.26 -15.41
CA ASP A 82 13.31 -3.01 -16.62
C ASP A 82 12.60 -2.06 -17.57
N PHE A 83 11.27 -2.20 -17.72
CA PHE A 83 10.48 -1.28 -18.54
C PHE A 83 10.49 0.15 -17.98
N LEU A 84 10.25 0.30 -16.68
CA LEU A 84 10.20 1.62 -16.03
C LEU A 84 11.56 2.30 -16.04
N ILE A 85 12.64 1.58 -15.74
CA ILE A 85 14.02 2.10 -15.77
C ILE A 85 14.36 2.59 -17.18
N ARG A 86 14.09 1.78 -18.20
CA ARG A 86 14.34 2.16 -19.61
C ARG A 86 13.57 3.41 -20.01
N ARG A 87 12.29 3.51 -19.62
CA ARG A 87 11.46 4.68 -19.92
C ARG A 87 11.98 5.94 -19.21
N PHE A 88 12.43 5.79 -17.96
CA PHE A 88 12.96 6.89 -17.17
C PHE A 88 14.30 7.40 -17.72
N GLN A 89 15.22 6.50 -18.06
CA GLN A 89 16.50 6.82 -18.69
C GLN A 89 16.32 7.49 -20.06
N THR A 90 15.33 7.05 -20.84
CA THR A 90 14.99 7.68 -22.13
C THR A 90 14.47 9.10 -21.93
N ALA A 91 13.64 9.34 -20.92
CA ALA A 91 13.02 10.64 -20.67
C ALA A 91 13.95 11.66 -20.00
N SER A 92 14.91 11.19 -19.19
CA SER A 92 15.82 12.06 -18.44
C SER A 92 17.22 11.42 -18.29
N PRO A 93 18.02 11.39 -19.37
CA PRO A 93 19.29 10.65 -19.41
C PRO A 93 20.36 11.14 -18.42
N ASN A 94 20.24 12.35 -17.87
CA ASN A 94 21.22 12.94 -16.96
C ASN A 94 20.90 12.74 -15.45
N LEU A 95 19.86 12.00 -15.10
CA LEU A 95 19.45 11.84 -13.69
C LEU A 95 20.16 10.66 -13.03
N VAL A 96 20.99 10.93 -12.02
CA VAL A 96 21.62 9.89 -11.18
C VAL A 96 20.55 9.25 -10.30
N THR A 97 20.28 7.95 -10.50
CA THR A 97 19.27 7.21 -9.74
C THR A 97 19.95 6.30 -8.72
N ASN A 98 19.76 6.56 -7.42
CA ASN A 98 20.15 5.62 -6.36
C ASN A 98 19.06 4.55 -6.23
N LEU A 99 19.37 3.32 -6.64
CA LEU A 99 18.47 2.18 -6.59
C LEU A 99 18.58 1.49 -5.22
N ILE A 100 17.53 1.55 -4.40
CA ILE A 100 17.44 0.78 -3.15
C ILE A 100 16.38 -0.30 -3.32
N LEU A 101 16.82 -1.55 -3.26
CA LEU A 101 16.00 -2.76 -3.41
C LEU A 101 15.27 -3.07 -2.08
N ASN A 102 13.93 -3.11 -2.07
CA ASN A 102 13.17 -3.77 -0.98
C ASN A 102 11.71 -4.10 -1.35
N ILE A 103 11.51 -5.28 -1.95
CA ILE A 103 10.44 -5.70 -2.90
C ILE A 103 8.99 -5.87 -2.34
N PHE A 104 8.61 -5.51 -1.11
CA PHE A 104 7.22 -5.81 -0.67
C PHE A 104 6.41 -4.76 0.08
N GLN A 105 7.02 -3.68 0.61
CA GLN A 105 6.29 -2.76 1.50
C GLN A 105 5.92 -1.41 0.89
N VAL A 106 6.64 -0.96 -0.13
CA VAL A 106 6.51 0.42 -0.62
C VAL A 106 5.19 0.66 -1.37
N THR A 107 4.73 -0.29 -2.19
CA THR A 107 3.46 -0.14 -2.92
C THR A 107 2.25 -0.06 -1.98
N ILE A 108 2.28 -0.80 -0.87
CA ILE A 108 1.23 -0.77 0.15
C ILE A 108 1.19 0.59 0.86
N ILE A 109 2.36 1.15 1.19
CA ILE A 109 2.47 2.43 1.91
C ILE A 109 1.99 3.60 1.05
N VAL A 110 2.29 3.64 -0.25
CA VAL A 110 1.84 4.73 -1.14
C VAL A 110 0.32 4.74 -1.30
N PHE A 111 -0.31 3.56 -1.39
CA PHE A 111 -1.78 3.46 -1.44
C PHE A 111 -2.42 3.85 -0.10
N GLN A 112 -1.89 3.37 1.03
CA GLN A 112 -2.40 3.76 2.35
C GLN A 112 -2.25 5.26 2.64
N LEU A 113 -1.15 5.90 2.23
CA LEU A 113 -0.96 7.34 2.43
C LEU A 113 -1.91 8.20 1.58
N LYS A 114 -2.26 7.75 0.36
CA LYS A 114 -3.28 8.42 -0.45
C LYS A 114 -4.66 8.33 0.19
N GLU A 115 -5.06 7.16 0.68
CA GLU A 115 -6.35 7.01 1.36
C GLU A 115 -6.41 7.77 2.68
N TYR A 116 -5.31 7.79 3.46
CA TYR A 116 -5.25 8.60 4.67
C TYR A 116 -5.38 10.09 4.37
N THR A 117 -4.80 10.56 3.25
CA THR A 117 -4.93 11.96 2.80
C THR A 117 -6.35 12.28 2.31
N ILE A 118 -7.02 11.34 1.64
CA ILE A 118 -8.40 11.53 1.18
C ILE A 118 -9.37 11.49 2.37
N ALA A 119 -9.13 10.61 3.36
CA ALA A 119 -9.93 10.51 4.58
C ALA A 119 -9.83 11.75 5.49
N THR A 120 -8.66 12.41 5.57
CA THR A 120 -8.55 13.71 6.28
C THR A 120 -9.18 14.88 5.52
N ILE A 121 -9.37 14.78 4.20
CA ILE A 121 -10.02 15.83 3.41
C ILE A 121 -11.55 15.67 3.39
N SER A 122 -12.08 14.46 3.60
CA SER A 122 -13.52 14.16 3.56
C SER A 122 -14.24 14.14 4.91
N HIS A 123 -13.55 14.35 6.03
CA HIS A 123 -14.14 14.58 7.35
C HIS A 123 -13.51 15.80 8.02
N PRO A 124 -14.11 17.01 7.93
CA PRO A 124 -13.86 18.01 8.94
C PRO A 124 -14.42 17.45 10.26
N MET A 125 -13.56 17.20 11.23
CA MET A 125 -13.98 17.00 12.62
C MET A 125 -14.74 18.25 13.07
N TYR A 126 -16.07 18.18 13.07
CA TYR A 126 -17.00 18.75 14.05
C TYR A 126 -18.29 17.91 14.03
#